data_AF-X1RQI3-F1
#
_entry.id   AF-X1RQI3-F1
#
_cell.length_a   1.000
_cell.length_b   1.000
_cell.length_c   1.000
_cell.angle_alpha   90.00
_cell.angle_beta   90.00
_cell.angle_gamma   90.00
#
_symmetry.space_group_name_H-M   'P 1'
#
loop_
_entity.id
_entity.type
_entity.pdbx_description
1 polymer ?
#
loop_
_entity_poly.entity_id
_entity_poly.type
_entity_poly.pdbx_seq_one_letter_code
_entity_poly.pdbx_strand_id
1 'polypeptide(L)'
;MGKNRAGERIYDSRLLAELLRYLKPYRLILAICLILLMATTIFSISLPYVTRLAIDRYVVPSHVKLEFSGKNSSFEKAIKGKYTYNLLPITDESYLVDLSKITKEDRVLLEEGDYVSKEKYLLLDPSNLALPEKEKTLTALGKYPEIFSQKEGFFFARADDLREMEKEDLGTVRSQDLKGVKFLVLIFILILILNFFSNFLYVYLLEYTGQKTMYHMRLDIFSHL
;
A
#
# COMPACT_ATOMS: atom_id res chain seq x y z
N MET A 1 -14.33 -20.83 -64.47
CA MET A 1 -13.03 -20.15 -64.40
C MET A 1 -13.15 -19.00 -63.41
N GLY A 2 -12.84 -19.24 -62.14
CA GLY A 2 -12.90 -18.22 -61.08
C GLY A 2 -11.71 -17.28 -61.15
N LYS A 3 -11.93 -15.99 -60.92
CA LYS A 3 -10.87 -15.02 -60.65
C LYS A 3 -11.33 -14.03 -59.57
N ASN A 4 -10.94 -14.36 -58.35
CA ASN A 4 -10.63 -13.52 -57.20
C ASN A 4 -11.20 -12.08 -57.20
N ARG A 5 -12.31 -11.89 -56.47
CA ARG A 5 -12.59 -10.61 -55.81
C ARG A 5 -11.82 -10.60 -54.48
N ALA A 6 -10.53 -10.26 -54.56
CA ALA A 6 -9.69 -10.05 -53.37
C ALA A 6 -10.19 -8.78 -52.66
N GLY A 7 -10.64 -8.94 -51.42
CA GLY A 7 -11.10 -7.87 -50.53
C GLY A 7 -9.93 -7.07 -49.96
N GLU A 8 -9.24 -6.29 -50.79
CA GLU A 8 -8.10 -5.46 -50.39
C GLU A 8 -8.32 -4.00 -50.78
N ARG A 9 -9.07 -3.25 -49.95
CA ARG A 9 -9.02 -1.77 -49.77
C ARG A 9 -10.14 -1.26 -48.83
N ILE A 10 -10.39 -1.96 -47.72
CA ILE A 10 -11.47 -1.55 -46.81
C ILE A 10 -11.00 -0.47 -45.80
N TYR A 11 -9.71 -0.13 -45.78
CA TYR A 11 -9.17 1.00 -45.03
C TYR A 11 -8.52 2.00 -45.99
N ASP A 12 -9.35 2.84 -46.61
CA ASP A 12 -8.83 4.01 -47.32
C ASP A 12 -8.32 5.00 -46.26
N SER A 13 -7.00 5.10 -46.13
CA SER A 13 -6.32 6.08 -45.27
C SER A 13 -6.79 7.53 -45.54
N ARG A 14 -7.33 7.76 -46.74
CA ARG A 14 -8.00 8.99 -47.15
C ARG A 14 -9.27 9.28 -46.35
N LEU A 15 -10.13 8.28 -46.13
CA LEU A 15 -11.33 8.39 -45.28
C LEU A 15 -10.94 8.64 -43.82
N LEU A 16 -9.88 7.98 -43.35
CA LEU A 16 -9.36 8.19 -41.99
C LEU A 16 -8.79 9.61 -41.81
N ALA A 17 -8.03 10.10 -42.80
CA ALA A 17 -7.48 11.46 -42.80
C ALA A 17 -8.59 12.52 -42.86
N GLU A 18 -9.67 12.23 -43.58
CA GLU A 18 -10.86 13.09 -43.65
C GLU A 18 -11.59 13.14 -42.30
N LEU A 19 -11.80 12.00 -41.65
CA LEU A 19 -12.30 11.92 -40.27
C LEU A 19 -11.42 12.73 -39.29
N LEU A 20 -10.10 12.56 -39.36
CA LEU A 20 -9.13 13.31 -38.55
C LEU A 20 -9.16 14.82 -38.82
N ARG A 21 -9.56 15.24 -40.03
CA ARG A 21 -9.76 16.66 -40.36
C ARG A 21 -10.94 17.25 -39.60
N TYR A 22 -12.04 16.51 -39.41
CA TYR A 22 -13.16 16.94 -38.57
C TYR A 22 -12.81 17.02 -37.08
N LEU A 23 -11.83 16.23 -36.62
CA LEU A 23 -11.31 16.32 -35.25
C LEU A 23 -10.31 17.48 -35.06
N LYS A 24 -9.80 18.09 -36.15
CA LYS A 24 -8.83 19.20 -36.11
C LYS A 24 -9.24 20.39 -35.22
N PRO A 25 -10.47 20.92 -35.27
CA PRO A 25 -10.89 22.00 -34.37
C PRO A 25 -10.93 21.60 -32.88
N TYR A 26 -10.98 20.30 -32.57
CA TYR A 26 -11.08 19.78 -31.20
C TYR A 26 -9.76 19.24 -30.64
N ARG A 27 -8.62 19.49 -31.30
CA ARG A 27 -7.29 18.98 -30.91
C ARG A 27 -6.90 19.34 -29.48
N LEU A 28 -7.28 20.51 -28.99
CA LEU A 28 -6.96 20.95 -27.62
C LEU A 28 -7.76 20.15 -26.59
N ILE A 29 -9.05 19.88 -26.86
CA ILE A 29 -9.88 19.03 -25.99
C ILE A 29 -9.37 17.60 -26.02
N LEU A 30 -8.97 17.08 -27.18
CA LEU A 30 -8.38 15.75 -27.30
C LEU A 30 -7.04 15.64 -26.57
N ALA A 31 -6.20 16.68 -26.60
CA ALA A 31 -4.96 16.72 -25.83
C ALA A 31 -5.26 16.71 -24.31
N ILE A 32 -6.27 17.44 -23.86
CA ILE A 32 -6.73 17.39 -22.46
C ILE A 32 -7.24 15.99 -22.11
N CYS A 33 -8.04 15.35 -22.97
CA CYS A 33 -8.49 13.98 -22.76
C CYS A 33 -7.32 13.00 -22.66
N LEU A 34 -6.28 13.16 -23.49
CA LEU A 34 -5.08 12.33 -23.44
C LEU A 34 -4.34 12.49 -22.10
N ILE A 35 -4.20 13.73 -21.62
CA ILE A 35 -3.58 14.01 -20.32
C ILE A 35 -4.42 13.42 -19.19
N LEU A 36 -5.74 13.60 -19.22
CA LEU A 36 -6.63 13.02 -18.22
C LEU A 36 -6.59 11.49 -18.23
N LEU A 37 -6.54 10.86 -19.41
CA LEU A 37 -6.40 9.41 -19.56
C LEU A 37 -5.09 8.89 -18.92
N MET A 38 -3.99 9.62 -19.13
CA MET A 38 -2.73 9.29 -18.46
C MET A 38 -2.87 9.43 -16.95
N ALA A 39 -3.46 10.53 -16.47
CA ALA A 39 -3.67 10.76 -15.05
C ALA A 39 -4.54 9.67 -14.39
N THR A 40 -5.66 9.29 -15.01
CA THR A 40 -6.54 8.22 -14.50
C THR A 40 -5.83 6.88 -14.41
N THR A 41 -4.95 6.59 -15.38
CA THR A 41 -4.14 5.37 -15.40
C THR A 41 -3.09 5.38 -14.28
N ILE A 42 -2.43 6.51 -14.06
CA ILE A 42 -1.48 6.66 -12.95
C ILE A 42 -2.18 6.46 -11.60
N PHE A 43 -3.36 7.07 -11.42
CA PHE A 43 -4.13 6.92 -10.19
C PHE A 43 -4.66 5.49 -9.99
N SER A 44 -5.10 4.80 -11.05
CA SER A 44 -5.57 3.41 -10.94
C SER A 44 -4.44 2.44 -10.59
N ILE A 45 -3.22 2.69 -11.07
CA ILE A 45 -2.01 1.92 -10.70
C ILE A 45 -1.54 2.28 -9.28
N SER A 46 -1.75 3.52 -8.84
CA SER A 46 -1.36 3.95 -7.49
C SER A 46 -2.18 3.24 -6.40
N LEU A 47 -3.44 2.88 -6.68
CA LEU A 47 -4.31 2.15 -5.74
C LEU A 47 -3.69 0.87 -5.17
N PRO A 48 -3.30 -0.14 -5.98
CA PRO A 48 -2.69 -1.37 -5.48
C PRO A 48 -1.36 -1.12 -4.77
N TYR A 49 -0.60 -0.09 -5.17
CA TYR A 49 0.65 0.28 -4.50
C TYR A 49 0.41 0.85 -3.10
N VAL A 50 -0.56 1.75 -2.95
CA VAL A 50 -0.94 2.32 -1.64
C VAL A 50 -1.50 1.24 -0.72
N THR A 51 -2.34 0.34 -1.25
CA THR A 51 -2.85 -0.81 -0.48
C THR A 51 -1.74 -1.73 -0.01
N ARG A 52 -0.75 -2.03 -0.87
CA ARG A 52 0.42 -2.82 -0.48
C ARG A 52 1.21 -2.14 0.63
N LEU A 53 1.47 -0.84 0.49
CA LEU A 53 2.16 -0.07 1.53
C LEU A 53 1.40 -0.07 2.85
N ALA A 54 0.06 -0.03 2.81
CA ALA A 54 -0.78 -0.10 4.00
C ALA A 54 -0.62 -1.42 4.74
N ILE A 55 -0.67 -2.53 3.99
CA ILE A 55 -0.56 -3.89 4.55
C ILE A 55 0.84 -4.09 5.14
N ASP A 56 1.89 -3.84 4.34
CA ASP A 56 3.28 -4.16 4.69
C ASP A 56 3.79 -3.32 5.86
N ARG A 57 3.35 -2.06 5.99
CA ARG A 57 3.88 -1.13 7.01
C ARG A 57 3.06 -1.05 8.29
N TYR A 58 1.77 -1.34 8.25
CA TYR A 58 0.89 -1.03 9.38
C TYR A 58 -0.03 -2.15 9.87
N VAL A 59 -0.31 -3.17 9.06
CA VAL A 59 -1.29 -4.21 9.43
C VAL A 59 -0.62 -5.43 10.09
N VAL A 60 0.67 -5.67 9.82
CA VAL A 60 1.38 -6.83 10.37
C VAL A 60 2.22 -6.41 11.59
N PRO A 61 1.81 -6.76 12.83
CA PRO A 61 2.73 -6.73 13.95
C PRO A 61 3.84 -7.75 13.68
N SER A 62 5.04 -7.25 13.41
CA SER A 62 6.19 -8.03 12.93
C SER A 62 7.16 -8.45 14.03
N HIS A 63 6.88 -8.11 15.29
CA HIS A 63 7.70 -8.52 16.42
C HIS A 63 7.35 -9.95 16.84
N VAL A 64 8.30 -10.86 16.66
CA VAL A 64 8.15 -12.27 17.02
C VAL A 64 9.31 -12.70 17.92
N LYS A 65 9.01 -13.62 18.85
CA LYS A 65 10.01 -14.21 19.74
C LYS A 65 10.81 -15.28 19.00
N LEU A 66 12.12 -15.08 18.96
CA LEU A 66 13.10 -16.08 18.56
C LEU A 66 13.62 -16.82 19.79
N GLU A 67 13.63 -18.15 19.73
CA GLU A 67 14.24 -19.00 20.76
C GLU A 67 15.49 -19.68 20.18
N PHE A 68 16.67 -19.23 20.60
CA PHE A 68 17.93 -19.84 20.18
C PHE A 68 18.29 -20.96 21.16
N SER A 69 17.82 -22.17 20.86
CA SER A 69 17.95 -23.38 21.69
C SER A 69 19.29 -24.12 21.52
N GLY A 70 20.32 -23.51 20.90
CA GLY A 70 21.63 -24.13 20.70
C GLY A 70 21.66 -25.25 19.65
N LYS A 71 20.63 -25.32 18.77
CA LYS A 71 20.51 -26.37 17.74
C LYS A 71 21.56 -26.20 16.63
N ASN A 72 21.99 -24.96 16.34
CA ASN A 72 22.97 -24.69 15.30
C ASN A 72 23.87 -23.49 15.64
N SER A 73 24.89 -23.73 16.48
CA SER A 73 25.74 -22.69 17.08
C SER A 73 26.47 -21.76 16.11
N SER A 74 26.68 -22.18 14.85
CA SER A 74 27.28 -21.34 13.79
C SER A 74 26.28 -20.34 13.22
N PHE A 75 25.05 -20.79 12.94
CA PHE A 75 23.96 -19.97 12.43
C PHE A 75 23.48 -18.97 13.49
N GLU A 76 23.33 -19.40 14.75
CA GLU A 76 22.93 -18.53 15.86
C GLU A 76 23.93 -17.39 16.07
N LYS A 77 25.24 -17.67 15.99
CA LYS A 77 26.27 -16.62 16.05
C LYS A 77 26.25 -15.69 14.84
N ALA A 78 26.00 -16.22 13.64
CA ALA A 78 25.89 -15.41 12.42
C ALA A 78 24.68 -14.44 12.48
N ILE A 79 23.52 -14.91 12.95
CA ILE A 79 22.32 -14.08 13.12
C ILE A 79 22.51 -13.07 14.26
N LYS A 80 23.06 -13.50 15.41
CA LYS A 80 23.37 -12.59 16.53
C LYS A 80 24.36 -11.49 16.14
N GLY A 81 25.34 -11.79 15.27
CA GLY A 81 26.30 -10.81 14.76
C GLY A 81 25.74 -9.90 13.67
N LYS A 82 24.88 -10.41 12.79
CA LYS A 82 24.30 -9.64 11.67
C LYS A 82 23.17 -8.71 12.11
N TYR A 83 22.41 -9.08 13.13
CA TYR A 83 21.22 -8.36 13.59
C TYR A 83 21.30 -7.91 15.06
N THR A 84 22.51 -7.70 15.60
CA THR A 84 22.75 -7.34 17.01
C THR A 84 21.87 -6.20 17.52
N TYR A 85 21.65 -5.17 16.69
CA TYR A 85 20.85 -3.99 17.06
C TYR A 85 19.33 -4.20 17.00
N ASN A 86 18.87 -5.29 16.37
CA ASN A 86 17.46 -5.58 16.14
C ASN A 86 16.97 -6.74 17.01
N LEU A 87 17.88 -7.44 17.68
CA LEU A 87 17.60 -8.55 18.58
C LEU A 87 17.54 -8.02 20.01
N LEU A 88 16.33 -7.94 20.55
CA LEU A 88 16.11 -7.46 21.92
C LEU A 88 16.02 -8.66 22.87
N PRO A 89 16.97 -8.84 23.81
CA PRO A 89 17.00 -10.01 24.67
C PRO A 89 15.83 -10.00 25.66
N ILE A 90 14.94 -10.99 25.57
CA ILE A 90 13.90 -11.25 26.60
C ILE A 90 14.53 -12.07 27.73
N THR A 91 15.24 -13.14 27.37
CA THR A 91 15.87 -14.13 28.27
C THR A 91 17.23 -14.52 27.68
N ASP A 92 18.12 -15.18 28.43
CA ASP A 92 19.45 -15.61 27.93
C ASP A 92 19.37 -16.45 26.64
N GLU A 93 18.23 -17.08 26.36
CA GLU A 93 17.96 -17.93 25.19
C GLU A 93 16.85 -17.38 24.26
N SER A 94 16.20 -16.26 24.59
CA SER A 94 15.04 -15.74 23.85
C SER A 94 15.22 -14.27 23.46
N TYR A 95 15.02 -13.94 22.18
CA TYR A 95 15.18 -12.59 21.63
C TYR A 95 13.94 -12.16 20.87
N LEU A 96 13.48 -10.92 21.02
CA LEU A 96 12.47 -10.32 20.15
C LEU A 96 13.16 -9.77 18.91
N VAL A 97 12.56 -10.03 17.75
CA VAL A 97 13.03 -9.47 16.49
C VAL A 97 11.86 -8.96 15.67
N ASP A 98 12.08 -7.84 15.00
CA ASP A 98 11.19 -7.36 13.95
C ASP A 98 11.49 -8.12 12.65
N LEU A 99 10.61 -9.06 12.27
CA LEU A 99 10.71 -9.84 11.03
C LEU A 99 10.75 -8.97 9.77
N SER A 100 10.25 -7.73 9.84
CA SER A 100 10.30 -6.78 8.71
C SER A 100 11.72 -6.29 8.42
N LYS A 101 12.64 -6.42 9.38
CA LYS A 101 14.04 -5.99 9.25
C LYS A 101 15.01 -7.14 8.97
N ILE A 102 14.51 -8.37 8.87
CA ILE A 102 15.29 -9.56 8.51
C ILE A 102 15.14 -9.84 7.01
N THR A 103 16.23 -10.26 6.34
CA THR A 103 16.15 -10.63 4.92
C THR A 103 15.31 -11.88 4.69
N LYS A 104 14.71 -12.04 3.50
CA LYS A 104 13.83 -13.17 3.19
C LYS A 104 14.53 -14.52 3.36
N GLU A 105 15.80 -14.60 3.03
CA GLU A 105 16.60 -15.83 3.11
C GLU A 105 16.79 -16.26 4.57
N ASP A 106 17.21 -15.32 5.42
CA ASP A 106 17.42 -15.58 6.85
C ASP A 106 16.08 -15.91 7.54
N ARG A 107 14.98 -15.30 7.09
CA ARG A 107 13.64 -15.60 7.60
C ARG A 107 13.20 -17.03 7.30
N VAL A 108 13.42 -17.50 6.07
CA VAL A 108 13.10 -18.89 5.70
C VAL A 108 13.91 -19.87 6.55
N LEU A 109 15.19 -19.58 6.78
CA LEU A 109 16.06 -20.41 7.63
C LEU A 109 15.64 -20.42 9.11
N LEU A 110 15.14 -19.29 9.61
CA LEU A 110 14.61 -19.19 10.97
C LEU A 110 13.28 -19.97 11.12
N GLU A 111 12.41 -19.91 10.12
CA GLU A 111 11.13 -20.65 10.08
C GLU A 111 11.36 -22.16 9.87
N GLU A 112 12.28 -22.56 8.99
CA GLU A 112 12.66 -23.96 8.74
C GLU A 112 13.38 -24.58 9.95
N GLY A 113 14.17 -23.78 10.66
CA GLY A 113 14.89 -24.20 11.86
C GLY A 113 14.04 -24.24 13.15
N ASP A 114 12.75 -23.92 13.08
CA ASP A 114 11.82 -23.87 14.23
C ASP A 114 12.33 -22.95 15.35
N TYR A 115 13.04 -21.86 14.97
CA TYR A 115 13.53 -20.84 15.91
C TYR A 115 12.47 -19.76 16.16
N VAL A 116 11.45 -19.67 15.31
CA VAL A 116 10.39 -18.66 15.36
C VAL A 116 9.22 -19.19 16.17
N SER A 117 9.01 -18.64 17.37
CA SER A 117 7.81 -18.97 18.15
C SER A 117 6.55 -18.50 17.42
N LYS A 118 5.46 -19.28 17.50
CA LYS A 118 4.16 -18.91 16.92
C LYS A 118 3.51 -17.71 17.63
N GLU A 119 3.98 -17.38 18.83
CA GLU A 119 3.49 -16.28 19.65
C GLU A 119 3.97 -14.92 19.11
N LYS A 120 3.04 -14.00 18.87
CA LYS A 120 3.32 -12.63 18.44
C LYS A 120 3.42 -11.73 19.66
N TYR A 121 4.39 -10.81 19.67
CA TYR A 121 4.61 -9.89 20.78
C TYR A 121 4.45 -8.45 20.27
N LEU A 122 4.00 -7.55 21.13
CA LEU A 122 4.01 -6.12 20.88
C LEU A 122 5.17 -5.52 21.66
N LEU A 123 6.07 -4.82 20.97
CA LEU A 123 7.17 -4.09 21.57
C LEU A 123 6.84 -2.60 21.60
N LEU A 124 6.87 -2.01 22.79
CA LEU A 124 6.70 -0.59 22.99
C LEU A 124 8.01 0.04 23.43
N ASP A 125 8.47 1.00 22.65
CA ASP A 125 9.57 1.89 22.98
C ASP A 125 9.02 3.27 23.41
N PRO A 126 8.88 3.54 24.72
CA PRO A 126 8.40 4.82 25.25
C PRO A 126 9.35 5.99 25.00
N SER A 127 10.56 5.74 24.49
CA SER A 127 11.59 6.75 24.21
C SER A 127 11.29 7.55 22.93
N ASN A 128 10.63 6.91 21.95
CA ASN A 128 10.26 7.51 20.66
C ASN A 128 8.84 8.10 20.64
N LEU A 129 8.12 8.05 21.76
CA LEU A 129 6.76 8.57 21.91
C LEU A 129 6.76 10.06 22.28
N ALA A 130 5.94 10.85 21.58
CA ALA A 130 5.77 12.27 21.88
C ALA A 130 5.18 12.48 23.30
N LEU A 131 5.60 13.54 23.98
CA LEU A 131 5.33 13.82 25.40
C LEU A 131 3.86 13.67 25.87
N PRO A 132 2.78 14.01 25.10
CA PRO A 132 1.41 13.76 25.56
C PRO A 132 0.92 12.31 25.38
N GLU A 133 1.54 11.54 24.48
CA GLU A 133 1.25 10.10 24.32
C GLU A 133 2.06 9.28 25.31
N LYS A 134 3.29 9.70 25.60
CA LYS A 134 4.16 9.07 26.59
C LYS A 134 3.50 8.97 27.96
N GLU A 135 2.92 10.05 28.48
CA GLU A 135 2.24 10.03 29.79
C GLU A 135 1.02 9.11 29.82
N LYS A 136 0.22 9.09 28.75
CA LYS A 136 -0.95 8.20 28.65
C LYS A 136 -0.56 6.74 28.51
N THR A 137 0.46 6.45 27.69
CA THR A 137 1.00 5.09 27.53
C THR A 137 1.62 4.60 28.84
N LEU A 138 2.35 5.43 29.57
CA LEU A 138 2.89 5.08 30.90
C LEU A 138 1.78 4.85 31.93
N THR A 139 0.67 5.61 31.86
CA THR A 139 -0.50 5.42 32.74
C THR A 139 -1.24 4.13 32.41
N ALA A 140 -1.41 3.79 31.13
CA ALA A 140 -2.02 2.52 30.70
C ALA A 140 -1.12 1.31 31.02
N LEU A 141 0.20 1.44 30.87
CA LEU A 141 1.18 0.42 31.27
C LEU A 141 1.15 0.19 32.79
N GLY A 142 0.97 1.25 33.58
CA GLY A 142 0.85 1.17 35.04
C GLY A 142 -0.42 0.48 35.55
N LYS A 143 -1.49 0.40 34.74
CA LYS A 143 -2.72 -0.33 35.09
C LYS A 143 -2.57 -1.85 34.94
N TYR A 144 -1.66 -2.33 34.09
CA TYR A 144 -1.50 -3.75 33.77
C TYR A 144 -0.04 -4.24 33.94
N PRO A 145 0.53 -4.18 35.15
CA PRO A 145 1.91 -4.57 35.39
C PRO A 145 2.19 -6.06 35.17
N GLU A 146 1.16 -6.92 35.13
CA GLU A 146 1.34 -8.37 34.90
C GLU A 146 1.46 -8.77 33.42
N ILE A 147 1.01 -7.93 32.49
CA ILE A 147 1.01 -8.22 31.04
C ILE A 147 2.26 -7.62 30.35
N PHE A 148 2.80 -6.54 30.92
CA PHE A 148 3.94 -5.83 30.38
C PHE A 148 5.19 -6.12 31.21
N SER A 149 6.09 -6.93 30.65
CA SER A 149 7.41 -7.14 31.25
C SER A 149 8.35 -6.03 30.79
N GLN A 150 9.09 -5.42 31.73
CA GLN A 150 10.03 -4.34 31.47
C GLN A 150 11.47 -4.89 31.50
N LYS A 151 12.21 -4.72 30.41
CA LYS A 151 13.64 -5.03 30.36
C LYS A 151 14.35 -4.04 29.43
N GLU A 152 15.46 -3.46 29.91
CA GLU A 152 16.29 -2.48 29.17
C GLU A 152 15.55 -1.26 28.58
N GLY A 153 14.49 -0.79 29.26
CA GLY A 153 13.74 0.40 28.82
C GLY A 153 12.65 0.12 27.78
N PHE A 154 12.50 -1.13 27.34
CA PHE A 154 11.41 -1.58 26.47
C PHE A 154 10.32 -2.29 27.28
N PHE A 155 9.06 -2.05 26.92
CA PHE A 155 7.91 -2.79 27.42
C PHE A 155 7.44 -3.78 26.36
N PHE A 156 7.28 -5.04 26.72
CA PHE A 156 6.77 -6.07 25.82
C PHE A 156 5.56 -6.79 26.41
N ALA A 157 4.56 -7.05 25.57
CA ALA A 157 3.36 -7.80 25.91
C ALA A 157 3.05 -8.83 24.83
N ARG A 158 2.49 -9.99 25.23
CA ARG A 158 1.99 -10.99 24.28
C ARG A 158 0.74 -10.46 23.59
N ALA A 159 0.63 -10.70 22.29
CA ALA A 159 -0.51 -10.23 21.50
C ALA A 159 -1.84 -10.86 21.93
N ASP A 160 -1.82 -12.05 22.54
CA ASP A 160 -3.01 -12.71 23.07
C ASP A 160 -3.46 -12.09 24.41
N ASP A 161 -2.53 -11.72 25.28
CA ASP A 161 -2.82 -11.07 26.58
C ASP A 161 -3.37 -9.63 26.39
N LEU A 162 -3.05 -8.99 25.25
CA LEU A 162 -3.64 -7.71 24.85
C LEU A 162 -5.16 -7.79 24.60
N ARG A 163 -5.74 -8.98 24.41
CA ARG A 163 -7.20 -9.14 24.23
C ARG A 163 -7.99 -8.93 25.52
N GLU A 164 -7.35 -9.05 26.67
CA GLU A 164 -7.96 -8.83 27.99
C GLU A 164 -7.98 -7.35 28.41
N MET A 165 -7.29 -6.48 27.66
CA MET A 165 -7.27 -5.05 27.90
C MET A 165 -8.56 -4.35 27.41
N GLU A 166 -8.95 -3.28 28.11
CA GLU A 166 -10.07 -2.43 27.72
C GLU A 166 -9.79 -1.73 26.37
N LYS A 167 -10.79 -1.67 25.49
CA LYS A 167 -10.64 -1.19 24.10
C LYS A 167 -10.11 0.25 23.98
N GLU A 168 -10.32 1.07 25.02
CA GLU A 168 -9.87 2.46 25.08
C GLU A 168 -8.35 2.56 25.36
N ASP A 169 -7.84 1.74 26.27
CA ASP A 169 -6.41 1.67 26.59
C ASP A 169 -5.62 1.01 25.44
N LEU A 170 -6.21 0.02 24.76
CA LEU A 170 -5.65 -0.60 23.55
C LEU A 170 -5.46 0.40 22.40
N GLY A 171 -6.39 1.34 22.23
CA GLY A 171 -6.32 2.40 21.23
C GLY A 171 -5.20 3.41 21.50
N THR A 172 -4.85 3.59 22.78
CA THR A 172 -3.80 4.51 23.23
C THR A 172 -2.41 3.90 23.03
N VAL A 173 -2.26 2.61 23.35
CA VAL A 173 -1.03 1.84 23.12
C VAL A 173 -0.75 1.66 21.61
N ARG A 174 -1.79 1.51 20.79
CA ARG A 174 -1.68 1.38 19.32
C ARG A 174 -1.76 2.71 18.55
N SER A 175 -1.83 3.85 19.24
CA SER A 175 -2.07 5.16 18.58
C SER A 175 -0.99 5.53 17.56
N GLN A 176 0.25 5.08 17.76
CA GLN A 176 1.36 5.25 16.82
C GLN A 176 1.10 4.56 15.47
N ASP A 177 0.59 3.33 15.49
CA ASP A 177 0.23 2.59 14.28
C ASP A 177 -1.00 3.23 13.61
N LEU A 178 -1.99 3.63 14.41
CA LEU A 178 -3.24 4.23 13.91
C LEU A 178 -3.05 5.60 13.23
N LYS A 179 -2.11 6.43 13.68
CA LYS A 179 -1.84 7.74 13.06
C LYS A 179 -1.29 7.59 11.63
N GLY A 180 -0.33 6.70 11.42
CA GLY A 180 0.24 6.43 10.11
C GLY A 180 -0.79 5.80 9.15
N VAL A 181 -1.60 4.87 9.65
CA VAL A 181 -2.73 4.30 8.89
C VAL A 181 -3.73 5.37 8.50
N LYS A 182 -4.15 6.24 9.43
CA LYS A 182 -5.15 7.28 9.15
C LYS A 182 -4.69 8.23 8.05
N PHE A 183 -3.42 8.63 8.05
CA PHE A 183 -2.85 9.47 6.99
C PHE A 183 -2.83 8.76 5.63
N LEU A 184 -2.44 7.48 5.61
CA LEU A 184 -2.42 6.69 4.39
C LEU A 184 -3.82 6.46 3.82
N VAL A 185 -4.81 6.19 4.68
CA VAL A 185 -6.23 6.08 4.30
C VAL A 185 -6.76 7.41 3.74
N LEU A 186 -6.37 8.54 4.34
CA LEU A 186 -6.72 9.86 3.82
C LEU A 186 -6.17 10.09 2.41
N ILE A 187 -4.89 9.75 2.18
CA ILE A 187 -4.26 9.83 0.85
C ILE A 187 -4.98 8.89 -0.13
N PHE A 188 -5.33 7.68 0.29
CA PHE A 188 -6.05 6.72 -0.54
C PHE A 188 -7.41 7.27 -0.99
N ILE A 189 -8.18 7.83 -0.06
CA ILE A 189 -9.47 8.47 -0.37
C ILE A 189 -9.27 9.67 -1.31
N LEU A 190 -8.24 10.48 -1.08
CA LEU A 190 -7.92 11.61 -1.96
C LEU A 190 -7.60 11.16 -3.39
N ILE A 191 -6.80 10.10 -3.56
CA ILE A 191 -6.48 9.52 -4.87
C ILE A 191 -7.74 8.97 -5.54
N LEU A 192 -8.61 8.29 -4.80
CA LEU A 192 -9.89 7.79 -5.31
C LEU A 192 -10.77 8.92 -5.84
N ILE A 193 -10.93 9.98 -5.05
CA ILE A 193 -11.72 11.15 -5.43
C ILE A 193 -11.12 11.79 -6.69
N LEU A 194 -9.80 11.99 -6.73
CA LEU A 194 -9.13 12.62 -7.86
C LEU A 194 -9.20 11.75 -9.13
N ASN A 195 -9.08 10.42 -8.98
CA ASN A 195 -9.30 9.47 -10.06
C ASN A 195 -10.72 9.56 -10.60
N PHE A 196 -11.72 9.55 -9.71
CA PHE A 196 -13.13 9.63 -10.08
C PHE A 196 -13.42 10.89 -10.89
N PHE A 197 -13.01 12.07 -10.41
CA PHE A 197 -13.25 13.33 -11.12
C PHE A 197 -12.49 13.40 -12.44
N SER A 198 -11.24 12.93 -12.48
CA SER A 198 -10.43 12.91 -13.70
C SER A 198 -11.04 11.97 -14.76
N ASN A 199 -11.53 10.80 -14.33
CA ASN A 199 -12.22 9.85 -15.20
C ASN A 199 -13.55 10.39 -15.70
N PHE A 200 -14.35 10.97 -14.80
CA PHE A 200 -15.60 11.62 -15.16
C PHE A 200 -15.38 12.73 -16.21
N LEU A 201 -14.40 13.61 -15.97
CA LEU A 201 -14.09 14.70 -16.89
C LEU A 201 -13.57 14.17 -18.23
N TYR A 202 -12.72 13.14 -18.22
CA TYR A 202 -12.23 12.48 -19.43
C TYR A 202 -13.40 11.93 -20.27
N VAL A 203 -14.30 11.16 -19.65
CA VAL A 203 -15.45 10.56 -20.34
C VAL A 203 -16.38 11.66 -20.88
N TYR A 204 -16.69 12.66 -20.07
CA TYR A 204 -17.55 13.77 -20.47
C TYR A 204 -16.98 14.55 -21.66
N LEU A 205 -15.69 14.91 -21.62
CA LEU A 205 -15.04 15.65 -22.71
C LEU A 205 -14.95 14.81 -23.99
N LEU A 206 -14.69 13.50 -23.85
CA LEU A 206 -14.65 12.58 -24.99
C LEU A 206 -16.02 12.44 -25.65
N GLU A 207 -17.08 12.28 -24.86
CA GLU A 207 -18.45 12.20 -25.37
C GLU A 207 -18.88 13.52 -26.02
N TYR A 208 -18.65 14.66 -25.35
CA TYR A 208 -18.93 15.97 -25.89
C TYR A 208 -18.23 16.19 -27.24
N THR A 209 -16.95 15.83 -27.33
CA THR A 209 -16.17 15.95 -28.56
C THR A 209 -16.73 15.03 -29.65
N GLY A 210 -17.10 13.80 -29.31
CA GLY A 210 -17.70 12.84 -30.25
C GLY A 210 -19.02 13.34 -30.83
N GLN A 211 -19.94 13.77 -29.97
CA GLN A 211 -21.24 14.30 -30.41
C GLN A 211 -21.09 15.58 -31.24
N LYS A 212 -20.24 16.51 -30.81
CA LYS A 212 -20.02 17.76 -31.54
C LYS A 212 -19.37 17.51 -32.91
N THR A 213 -18.43 16.58 -32.98
CA THR A 213 -17.83 16.13 -34.24
C THR A 213 -18.89 15.52 -35.16
N MET A 214 -19.76 14.65 -34.64
CA MET A 214 -20.85 14.05 -35.41
C MET A 214 -21.85 15.11 -35.92
N TYR A 215 -22.15 16.12 -35.11
CA TYR A 215 -23.02 17.24 -35.51
C TYR A 215 -22.43 18.01 -36.70
N HIS A 216 -21.13 18.34 -36.65
CA HIS A 216 -20.45 19.02 -37.77
C HIS A 216 -20.42 18.16 -39.04
N MET A 217 -20.11 16.86 -38.91
CA MET A 217 -20.15 15.94 -40.06
C MET A 217 -21.54 15.92 -40.71
N ARG A 218 -22.60 15.91 -39.89
CA ARG A 218 -23.98 15.91 -40.37
C ARG A 218 -24.31 17.19 -41.13
N LEU A 219 -23.93 18.35 -40.60
CA LEU A 219 -24.15 19.65 -41.26
C LEU A 219 -23.46 19.73 -42.62
N ASP A 220 -22.19 19.30 -42.70
CA ASP A 220 -21.42 19.37 -43.95
C ASP A 220 -22.03 18.48 -45.04
N ILE A 221 -22.50 17.28 -44.67
CA ILE A 221 -23.21 16.37 -45.60
C ILE A 221 -24.51 17.01 -46.12
N PHE A 222 -25.32 17.63 -45.25
CA PHE A 222 -26.58 18.26 -45.67
C PHE A 222 -26.39 19.56 -46.45
N SER A 223 -25.28 20.28 -46.27
CA SER A 223 -25.00 21.49 -47.03
C SER A 223 -24.67 21.24 -48.51
N HIS A 224 -24.31 20.00 -48.87
CA HIS A 224 -23.97 19.58 -50.23
C HIS A 224 -25.11 18.81 -50.93
N LEU A 225 -26.27 18.68 -50.27
CA LEU A 225 -27.46 17.99 -50.75
C LEU A 225 -28.54 19.00 -51.13
#